data_AF-A0A3R7XU66-F1
#
_entry.id   AF-A0A3R7XU66-F1
#
_cell.length_a   1.000
_cell.length_b   1.000
_cell.length_c   1.000
_cell.angle_alpha   90.00
_cell.angle_beta   90.00
_cell.angle_gamma   90.00
#
_symmetry.space_group_name_H-M   'P 1'
#
loop_
_entity.id
_entity.type
_entity.pdbx_description
1 polymer ?
#
loop_
_entity_poly.entity_id
_entity_poly.type
_entity_poly.pdbx_seq_one_letter_code
_entity_poly.pdbx_strand_id
1 'polypeptide(L)'
;CSEVLESIDTLELNTKQKAKRLIELCKEELSNPTFYDQHIICKELGISAQNMNLLIDSLLKEDFQASRTHFTGTSFKTNAKIDQIKSIVHSLDENT
;
A
#
# COMPACT_ATOMS: atom_id res chain seq x y z
N CYS A 1 6.19 19.38 7.69
CA CYS A 1 4.73 19.54 7.55
C CYS A 1 4.09 20.47 8.59
N SER A 2 4.65 20.61 9.80
CA SER A 2 4.06 21.45 10.86
C SER A 2 4.00 22.94 10.51
N GLU A 3 5.04 23.51 9.90
CA GLU A 3 5.10 24.93 9.53
C GLU A 3 4.07 25.36 8.46
N VAL A 4 3.72 24.44 7.55
CA VAL A 4 2.78 24.70 6.45
C VAL A 4 1.33 24.76 6.97
N LEU A 5 1.02 23.98 8.02
CA LEU A 5 -0.28 24.00 8.71
C LEU A 5 -0.52 25.32 9.45
N GLU A 6 0.50 25.84 10.13
CA GLU A 6 0.45 27.15 10.79
C GLU A 6 0.26 28.29 9.79
N SER A 7 0.95 28.21 8.66
CA SER A 7 0.87 29.25 7.61
C SER A 7 -0.50 29.30 6.93
N ILE A 8 -1.18 28.15 6.79
CA ILE A 8 -2.52 28.08 6.19
C ILE A 8 -3.56 28.87 6.98
N ASP A 9 -3.41 29.01 8.31
CA ASP A 9 -4.41 29.73 9.10
C ASP A 9 -4.39 31.24 8.85
N THR A 10 -3.26 31.78 8.42
CA THR A 10 -3.07 33.21 8.11
C THR A 10 -3.46 33.59 6.67
N LEU A 11 -3.70 32.60 5.80
CA LEU A 11 -4.00 32.83 4.38
C LEU A 11 -5.52 32.76 4.13
N GLU A 12 -6.09 33.81 3.53
CA GLU A 12 -7.48 33.80 3.06
C GLU A 12 -7.62 32.98 1.77
N LEU A 13 -7.80 31.66 1.96
CA LEU A 13 -7.99 30.70 0.88
C LEU A 13 -9.44 30.22 0.85
N ASN A 14 -10.13 30.35 -0.28
CA ASN A 14 -11.47 29.78 -0.49
C ASN A 14 -11.49 28.22 -0.40
N THR A 15 -10.32 27.59 -0.36
CA THR A 15 -10.12 26.13 -0.28
C THR A 15 -9.40 25.69 1.00
N LYS A 16 -9.35 26.54 2.03
CA LYS A 16 -8.62 26.31 3.30
C LYS A 16 -8.88 24.94 3.93
N GLN A 17 -10.15 24.52 3.97
CA GLN A 17 -10.53 23.22 4.54
C GLN A 17 -10.02 22.02 3.72
N LYS A 18 -9.97 22.15 2.38
CA LYS A 18 -9.44 21.09 1.51
C LYS A 18 -7.92 20.97 1.66
N ALA A 19 -7.23 22.11 1.74
CA ALA A 19 -5.78 22.15 1.92
C ALA A 19 -5.36 21.58 3.29
N LYS A 20 -6.08 21.94 4.36
CA LYS A 20 -5.85 21.39 5.70
C LYS A 20 -6.03 19.87 5.74
N ARG A 21 -7.12 19.36 5.16
CA ARG A 21 -7.41 17.93 5.08
C ARG A 21 -6.34 17.16 4.29
N LEU A 22 -5.82 17.75 3.21
CA LEU A 22 -4.74 17.16 2.42
C LEU A 22 -3.43 17.06 3.21
N ILE A 23 -3.08 18.09 3.98
CA ILE A 23 -1.84 18.11 4.77
C ILE A 23 -1.95 17.22 6.01
N GLU A 24 -3.13 17.12 6.62
CA GLU A 24 -3.43 16.15 7.67
C GLU A 24 -3.29 14.71 7.14
N LEU A 25 -3.80 14.41 5.94
CA LEU A 25 -3.58 13.13 5.24
C LEU A 25 -2.08 12.83 5.02
N CYS A 26 -1.29 13.82 4.56
CA CYS A 26 0.15 13.65 4.39
C CYS A 26 0.92 13.49 5.72
N LYS A 27 0.34 13.93 6.85
CA LYS A 27 0.94 13.79 8.18
C LYS A 27 0.58 12.44 8.83
N GLU A 28 -0.60 11.92 8.52
CA GLU A 28 -1.09 10.60 8.97
C GLU A 28 -0.58 9.45 8.08
N GLU A 29 0.07 9.75 6.96
CA GLU A 29 0.76 8.76 6.16
C GLU A 29 1.93 8.16 6.96
N LEU A 30 1.69 6.98 7.53
CA LEU A 30 2.70 6.11 8.14
C LEU A 30 3.96 6.10 7.27
N SER A 31 5.12 6.27 7.90
CA SER A 31 6.44 6.39 7.29
C SER A 31 6.96 5.13 6.59
N ASN A 32 6.08 4.29 6.04
CA ASN A 32 6.39 3.27 5.04
C ASN A 32 5.56 3.57 3.78
N PRO A 33 6.16 4.24 2.76
CA PRO A 33 5.48 4.80 1.59
C PRO A 33 5.09 3.77 0.52
N THR A 34 5.12 2.47 0.80
CA THR A 34 5.01 1.41 -0.22
C THR A 34 3.81 0.51 0.05
N PHE A 35 2.75 0.70 -0.74
CA PHE A 35 1.77 -0.35 -1.02
C PHE A 35 2.27 -1.17 -2.22
N TYR A 36 1.92 -2.45 -2.25
CA TYR A 36 2.23 -3.32 -3.36
C TYR A 36 0.96 -3.57 -4.17
N ASP A 37 1.05 -3.45 -5.50
CA ASP A 37 -0.02 -3.87 -6.40
C ASP A 37 0.30 -5.25 -6.95
N GLN A 38 -0.60 -6.20 -6.69
CA GLN A 38 -0.42 -7.58 -7.10
C GLN A 38 -0.32 -7.72 -8.62
N HIS A 39 -1.09 -6.94 -9.40
CA HIS A 39 -1.06 -7.03 -10.86
C HIS A 39 0.27 -6.56 -11.43
N ILE A 40 0.89 -5.54 -10.84
CA ILE A 40 2.23 -5.08 -11.26
C ILE A 40 3.27 -6.16 -11.00
N ILE A 41 3.23 -6.78 -9.81
CA ILE A 41 4.16 -7.85 -9.42
C ILE A 41 3.98 -9.08 -10.32
N CYS A 42 2.75 -9.50 -10.55
CA CYS A 42 2.44 -10.63 -11.44
C CYS A 42 2.87 -10.34 -12.88
N LYS A 43 2.70 -9.10 -13.37
CA LYS A 43 3.16 -8.70 -14.71
C LYS A 43 4.68 -8.71 -14.84
N GLU A 44 5.42 -8.29 -13.81
CA GLU A 44 6.89 -8.38 -13.80
C GLU A 44 7.38 -9.84 -13.79
N LEU A 45 6.67 -10.72 -13.09
CA LEU A 45 7.02 -12.13 -12.97
C LEU A 45 6.50 -13.01 -14.12
N GLY A 46 5.58 -12.49 -14.95
CA GLY A 46 4.96 -13.25 -16.04
C GLY A 46 3.94 -14.30 -15.58
N ILE A 47 3.41 -14.16 -14.36
CA ILE A 47 2.50 -15.13 -13.72
C ILE A 47 1.07 -14.60 -13.63
N SER A 48 0.10 -15.49 -13.48
CA SER A 48 -1.31 -15.09 -13.36
C SER A 48 -1.59 -14.48 -11.98
N ALA A 49 -2.45 -13.46 -11.94
CA ALA A 49 -2.86 -12.85 -10.68
C ALA A 49 -3.71 -13.83 -9.87
N GLN A 50 -3.13 -14.33 -8.77
CA GLN A 50 -3.80 -15.21 -7.82
C GLN A 50 -4.85 -14.47 -6.99
N ASN A 51 -5.70 -15.19 -6.26
CA ASN A 51 -6.67 -14.55 -5.36
C ASN A 51 -5.93 -13.76 -4.26
N MET A 52 -6.27 -12.47 -4.11
CA MET A 52 -5.67 -11.60 -3.09
C MET A 52 -5.79 -12.15 -1.66
N ASN A 53 -6.85 -12.89 -1.34
CA ASN A 53 -6.95 -13.58 -0.04
C ASN A 53 -5.85 -14.64 0.13
N LEU A 54 -5.61 -15.46 -0.90
CA LEU A 54 -4.57 -16.49 -0.85
C LEU A 54 -3.17 -15.89 -0.69
N LEU A 55 -2.91 -14.75 -1.34
CA LEU A 55 -1.65 -14.04 -1.19
C LEU A 55 -1.45 -13.54 0.24
N ILE A 56 -2.49 -12.94 0.84
CA ILE A 56 -2.44 -12.45 2.23
C ILE A 56 -2.29 -13.61 3.20
N ASP A 57 -3.05 -14.69 3.03
CA ASP A 57 -2.96 -15.88 3.88
C ASP A 57 -1.56 -16.51 3.81
N SER A 58 -0.93 -16.51 2.64
CA SER A 58 0.44 -17.02 2.46
C SER A 58 1.48 -16.12 3.13
N LEU A 59 1.31 -14.80 3.03
CA LEU A 59 2.15 -13.85 3.78
C LEU A 59 2.01 -14.04 5.28
N LEU A 60 0.78 -14.21 5.78
CA LEU A 60 0.51 -14.46 7.21
C LEU A 60 1.09 -15.79 7.69
N LYS A 61 1.09 -16.83 6.84
CA LYS A 61 1.72 -18.13 7.16
C LYS A 61 3.24 -18.06 7.30
N GLU A 62 3.87 -17.15 6.56
CA GLU A 62 5.32 -16.91 6.59
C GLU A 62 5.71 -15.88 7.68
N ASP A 63 4.86 -15.66 8.69
CA ASP A 63 5.02 -14.69 9.78
C ASP A 63 5.13 -13.22 9.33
N PHE A 64 4.68 -12.88 8.11
CA PHE A 64 4.58 -11.50 7.66
C PHE A 64 3.23 -10.88 8.02
N GLN A 65 3.24 -9.58 8.26
CA GLN A 65 2.02 -8.80 8.39
C GLN A 65 1.56 -8.41 6.99
N ALA A 66 0.34 -8.79 6.63
CA ALA A 66 -0.27 -8.41 5.36
C ALA A 66 -1.73 -8.01 5.55
N SER A 67 -2.16 -6.96 4.86
CA SER A 67 -3.54 -6.51 4.86
C SER A 67 -3.96 -5.97 3.51
N ARG A 68 -5.24 -6.10 3.17
CA ARG A 68 -5.82 -5.40 2.02
C ARG A 68 -5.80 -3.90 2.24
N THR A 69 -5.72 -3.15 1.16
CA THR A 69 -5.92 -1.70 1.20
C THR A 69 -7.28 -1.33 0.63
N HIS A 70 -7.85 -0.23 1.11
CA HIS A 70 -9.11 0.31 0.59
C HIS A 70 -8.95 1.07 -0.73
N PHE A 71 -7.71 1.23 -1.22
CA PHE A 71 -7.39 2.04 -2.40
C PHE A 71 -7.84 1.34 -3.69
N THR A 72 -7.57 0.05 -3.84
CA THR A 72 -8.05 -0.77 -4.96
C THR A 72 -8.18 -2.23 -4.50
N GLY A 73 -9.03 -3.03 -5.18
CA GLY A 73 -9.16 -4.47 -4.91
C GLY A 73 -7.89 -5.29 -5.17
N THR A 74 -6.86 -4.67 -5.75
CA THR A 74 -5.60 -5.28 -6.22
C THR A 74 -4.37 -4.86 -5.40
N SER A 75 -4.55 -3.92 -4.46
CA SER A 75 -3.46 -3.38 -3.65
C SER A 75 -3.50 -3.90 -2.21
N PHE A 76 -2.32 -4.28 -1.70
CA PHE A 76 -2.13 -4.76 -0.35
C PHE A 76 -0.92 -4.08 0.31
N LYS A 77 -0.91 -4.06 1.64
CA LYS A 77 0.24 -3.62 2.43
C LYS A 77 0.84 -4.84 3.10
N THR A 78 2.17 -4.87 3.14
CA THR A 78 2.89 -5.86 3.91
C THR A 78 4.20 -5.28 4.44
N ASN A 79 4.71 -5.87 5.53
CA ASN A 79 6.07 -5.63 6.01
C ASN A 79 7.13 -6.46 5.26
N ALA A 80 6.72 -7.37 4.37
CA ALA A 80 7.63 -8.16 3.55
C ALA A 80 8.37 -7.30 2.49
N LYS A 81 9.62 -7.67 2.20
CA LYS A 81 10.40 -7.09 1.11
C LYS A 81 9.94 -7.62 -0.24
N ILE A 82 10.14 -6.85 -1.31
CA ILE A 82 9.72 -7.23 -2.66
C ILE A 82 10.24 -8.60 -3.10
N ASP A 83 11.46 -8.98 -2.74
CA ASP A 83 12.03 -10.28 -3.10
C ASP A 83 11.27 -11.45 -2.44
N GLN A 84 10.83 -11.27 -1.20
CA GLN A 84 10.05 -12.28 -0.48
C GLN A 84 8.63 -12.37 -1.02
N ILE A 85 8.03 -11.22 -1.35
CA ILE A 85 6.72 -11.19 -2.03
C ILE A 85 6.81 -11.95 -3.36
N LYS A 86 7.86 -11.69 -4.16
CA LYS A 86 8.07 -12.39 -5.44
C LYS A 86 8.20 -13.90 -5.24
N SER A 87 8.95 -14.34 -4.22
CA SER A 87 9.08 -15.76 -3.88
C SER A 87 7.74 -16.40 -3.50
N ILE A 88 6.93 -15.73 -2.67
CA ILE A 88 5.61 -16.23 -2.26
C ILE A 88 4.67 -16.30 -3.47
N VAL A 89 4.63 -15.26 -4.31
CA VAL A 89 3.76 -15.25 -5.49
C VAL A 89 4.20 -16.34 -6.48
N HIS A 90 5.49 -16.57 -6.66
CA HIS A 90 6.01 -17.67 -7.49
C HIS A 90 5.62 -19.04 -6.93
N SER A 91 5.71 -19.23 -5.62
CA SER A 91 5.29 -20.48 -4.98
C SER A 91 3.78 -20.75 -5.12
N LEU A 92 2.96 -19.69 -5.20
CA LEU A 92 1.53 -19.82 -5.42
C LEU A 92 1.19 -20.22 -6.87
N ASP A 93 2.03 -19.85 -7.83
CA ASP A 93 1.89 -20.23 -9.23
C ASP A 93 2.21 -21.71 -9.45
N GLU A 94 3.29 -22.23 -8.82
CA GLU A 94 3.67 -23.65 -8.92
C GLU A 94 2.68 -24.63 -8.25
N ASN A 95 1.83 -24.13 -7.36
CA ASN A 95 0.81 -24.92 -6.66
C ASN A 95 -0.58 -24.91 -7.35
N THR A 96 -0.71 -24.29 -8.54
CA THR A 96 -1.95 -24.25 -9.34
C THR A 96 -1.91 -25.25 -10.48
#